data_AF-A0A0D3LNB2-F1
#
_entry.id   AF-A0A0D3LNB2-F1
#
_cell.length_a   1.000
_cell.length_b   1.000
_cell.length_c   1.000
_cell.angle_alpha   90.00
_cell.angle_beta   90.00
_cell.angle_gamma   90.00
#
_symmetry.space_group_name_H-M   'P 1'
#
loop_
_entity.id
_entity.type
_entity.pdbx_description
1 polymer ?
#
loop_
_entity_poly.entity_id
_entity_poly.type
_entity_poly.pdbx_seq_one_letter_code
_entity_poly.pdbx_strand_id
1 'polypeptide(L)'
;MEATVTIAHHSQHTNGKEGKHFTFTPRLVKVKELLANSSIKIPHYQRPYKWTLKNVNQLLDDILHHHKHTAYRLGTLVMHREKEREVHHIVDGQQRSITITLIAYAIFRERQDELKKISKAEHLSTYQPKLASLRFSDKLSQKNIQQNYEEIKRRIREFDSEAIQFFYDKCELVEVVIQNISEAFQFFDSQNARGRDLEPHDLLKAFHLREMAHTATEQEKLESVADWEAMDTERLASLFGNYLFRIRNWSKGYPARYFTKSDVQIFKGISPEVKEKYPFADLYRIGHYYVKAYNEDYHRQIDRGQMPYPFQLDGVLMNGKRFFEMVGYYQQLLEKVKSLKTEIKQGNNSLAKIILEKLDAYPGHDRTGDKYVRTLFDGCLLYYLDKFGVQEIDRAIEKFFIWSYSLRLQQHSVKLASMDNHALGEMPLLQQAPFFKLMQEALRPAEIFSIPLPEVKELKGTKVEEIQKLFQQLHYLP
;
A
#
# COMPACT_ATOMS: atom_id res chain seq x y z
N MET A 1 -14.92 3.18 37.14
CA MET A 1 -14.07 4.24 36.58
C MET A 1 -14.05 4.06 35.07
N GLU A 2 -14.80 4.89 34.35
CA GLU A 2 -14.79 4.91 32.89
C GLU A 2 -13.43 5.44 32.43
N ALA A 3 -12.65 4.62 31.73
CA ALA A 3 -11.37 5.02 31.17
C ALA A 3 -11.63 5.74 29.84
N THR A 4 -11.60 7.06 29.86
CA THR A 4 -11.70 7.90 28.68
C THR A 4 -10.39 7.86 27.89
N VAL A 5 -10.42 7.44 26.62
CA VAL A 5 -9.24 7.47 25.75
C VAL A 5 -9.22 8.80 25.00
N THR A 6 -8.32 9.70 25.40
CA THR A 6 -8.11 10.98 24.72
C THR A 6 -6.98 10.85 23.70
N ILE A 7 -7.24 11.13 22.42
CA ILE A 7 -6.20 11.23 21.39
C ILE A 7 -5.83 12.71 21.26
N ALA A 8 -4.58 13.07 21.57
CA ALA A 8 -4.04 14.41 21.35
C ALA A 8 -3.34 14.50 19.99
N HIS A 9 -3.55 15.61 19.30
CA HIS A 9 -2.88 15.96 18.06
C HIS A 9 -1.48 16.54 18.35
N HIS A 10 -0.46 16.13 17.61
CA HIS A 10 0.80 16.86 17.48
C HIS A 10 1.01 17.20 16.00
N SER A 11 0.41 18.30 15.54
CA SER A 11 0.93 19.00 14.37
C SER A 11 1.98 19.99 14.85
N GLN A 12 3.21 19.85 14.36
CA GLN A 12 4.16 20.94 14.43
C GLN A 12 3.80 22.00 13.38
N HIS A 13 3.58 23.24 13.86
CA HIS A 13 3.35 24.51 13.14
C HIS A 13 2.01 24.69 12.41
N THR A 14 1.19 25.74 12.61
CA THR A 14 1.22 26.97 13.43
C THR A 14 -0.21 27.53 13.59
N ASN A 15 -0.46 28.19 14.74
CA ASN A 15 -1.56 29.10 15.09
C ASN A 15 -3.01 28.58 15.15
N GLY A 16 -3.44 28.34 16.40
CA GLY A 16 -4.73 28.86 16.87
C GLY A 16 -6.00 28.07 16.52
N LYS A 17 -5.95 26.74 16.45
CA LYS A 17 -7.17 25.91 16.52
C LYS A 17 -7.01 24.86 17.60
N GLU A 18 -7.88 24.94 18.60
CA GLU A 18 -8.05 23.94 19.65
C GLU A 18 -8.00 22.53 19.06
N GLY A 19 -7.12 21.69 19.61
CA GLY A 19 -7.13 20.27 19.27
C GLY A 19 -8.50 19.70 19.62
N LYS A 20 -9.25 19.21 18.63
CA LYS A 20 -10.50 18.50 18.91
C LYS A 20 -10.17 17.26 19.73
N HIS A 21 -10.50 17.31 21.02
CA HIS A 21 -10.42 16.17 21.92
C HIS A 21 -11.61 15.27 21.65
N PHE A 22 -11.36 14.13 21.01
CA PHE A 22 -12.39 13.14 20.79
C PHE A 22 -12.54 12.27 22.03
N THR A 23 -13.77 12.18 22.54
CA THR A 23 -14.11 11.41 23.73
C THR A 23 -14.94 10.23 23.28
N PHE A 24 -14.34 9.04 23.25
CA PHE A 24 -15.06 7.80 22.96
C PHE A 24 -15.12 6.96 24.23
N THR A 25 -16.26 6.30 24.47
CA THR A 25 -16.45 5.42 25.62
C THR A 25 -16.17 3.98 25.16
N PRO A 26 -14.97 3.42 25.42
CA PRO A 26 -14.70 2.02 25.10
C PRO A 26 -15.60 1.12 25.94
N ARG A 27 -16.22 0.13 25.30
CA ARG A 27 -17.05 -0.88 25.97
C ARG A 27 -16.36 -2.23 25.91
N LEU A 28 -16.42 -3.01 26.98
CA LEU A 28 -16.04 -4.42 26.93
C LEU A 28 -17.21 -5.22 26.34
N VAL A 29 -16.92 -5.98 25.28
CA VAL A 29 -17.86 -6.89 24.63
C VAL A 29 -17.33 -8.31 24.70
N LYS A 30 -18.17 -9.24 25.14
CA LYS A 30 -17.82 -10.67 25.18
C LYS A 30 -17.91 -11.28 23.79
N VAL A 31 -17.16 -12.36 23.57
CA VAL A 31 -17.23 -13.12 22.32
C VAL A 31 -18.66 -13.55 21.99
N LYS A 32 -19.45 -14.00 22.97
CA LYS A 32 -20.86 -14.36 22.72
C LYS A 32 -21.72 -13.17 22.25
N GLU A 33 -21.48 -11.98 22.80
CA GLU A 33 -22.20 -10.76 22.42
C GLU A 33 -21.81 -10.33 20.99
N LEU A 34 -20.52 -10.38 20.68
CA LEU A 34 -19.98 -10.11 19.34
C LEU A 34 -20.60 -11.04 18.29
N LEU A 35 -20.62 -12.35 18.55
CA LEU A 35 -21.07 -13.37 17.60
C LEU A 35 -22.60 -13.38 17.40
N ALA A 36 -23.36 -12.90 18.40
CA ALA A 36 -24.80 -12.78 18.34
C ALA A 36 -25.29 -11.52 17.60
N ASN A 37 -24.39 -10.55 17.33
CA ASN A 37 -24.72 -9.28 16.71
C ASN A 37 -24.75 -9.38 15.18
N SER A 38 -25.95 -9.39 14.60
CA SER A 38 -26.18 -9.44 13.15
C SER A 38 -25.98 -8.09 12.44
N SER A 39 -25.86 -7.00 13.18
CA SER A 39 -25.64 -5.66 12.63
C SER A 39 -24.20 -5.41 12.24
N ILE A 40 -23.27 -6.28 12.62
CA ILE A 40 -21.84 -6.15 12.31
C ILE A 40 -21.56 -6.67 10.90
N LYS A 41 -20.90 -5.85 10.08
CA LYS A 41 -20.48 -6.19 8.72
C LYS A 41 -19.00 -5.90 8.51
N ILE A 42 -18.36 -6.73 7.69
CA ILE A 42 -17.04 -6.44 7.14
C ILE A 42 -17.25 -5.72 5.81
N PRO A 43 -16.82 -4.45 5.66
CA PRO A 43 -16.92 -3.77 4.38
C PRO A 43 -16.18 -4.51 3.26
N HIS A 44 -16.72 -4.48 2.05
CA HIS A 44 -16.13 -5.19 0.91
C HIS A 44 -14.75 -4.62 0.50
N TYR A 45 -14.48 -3.34 0.78
CA TYR A 45 -13.20 -2.69 0.50
C TYR A 45 -12.10 -3.00 1.53
N GLN A 46 -12.42 -3.72 2.61
CA GLN A 46 -11.44 -4.16 3.60
C GLN A 46 -10.52 -5.24 3.04
N ARG A 47 -9.31 -5.34 3.60
CA ARG A 47 -8.28 -6.26 3.10
C ARG A 47 -8.72 -7.74 3.18
N PRO A 48 -8.25 -8.61 2.28
CA PRO A 48 -8.34 -10.06 2.39
C PRO A 48 -7.97 -10.62 3.77
N TYR A 49 -8.50 -11.79 4.10
CA TYR A 49 -8.09 -12.55 5.28
C TYR A 49 -6.68 -13.14 5.07
N LYS A 50 -5.69 -12.61 5.80
CA LYS A 50 -4.25 -12.91 5.65
C LYS A 50 -3.62 -13.61 6.87
N TRP A 51 -4.38 -13.85 7.94
CA TRP A 51 -3.85 -14.60 9.09
C TRP A 51 -3.42 -16.01 8.67
N THR A 52 -2.24 -16.41 9.10
CA THR A 52 -1.67 -17.74 8.83
C THR A 52 -1.91 -18.70 10.00
N LEU A 53 -1.58 -19.98 9.81
CA LEU A 53 -1.65 -20.99 10.87
C LEU A 53 -0.92 -20.55 12.15
N LYS A 54 0.21 -19.84 12.03
CA LYS A 54 0.94 -19.31 13.18
C LYS A 54 0.09 -18.35 14.01
N ASN A 55 -0.67 -17.45 13.35
CA ASN A 55 -1.53 -16.50 14.05
C ASN A 55 -2.71 -17.20 14.73
N VAL A 56 -3.28 -18.19 14.06
CA VAL A 56 -4.41 -18.97 14.59
C VAL A 56 -4.00 -19.83 15.77
N ASN A 57 -2.87 -20.53 15.66
CA ASN A 57 -2.34 -21.34 16.76
C ASN A 57 -2.00 -20.49 17.97
N GLN A 58 -1.35 -19.34 17.78
CA GLN A 58 -1.11 -18.40 18.87
C GLN A 58 -2.40 -17.99 19.60
N LEU A 59 -3.46 -17.64 18.85
CA LEU A 59 -4.74 -17.28 19.46
C LEU A 59 -5.37 -18.44 20.26
N LEU A 60 -5.32 -19.65 19.71
CA LEU A 60 -5.85 -20.85 20.40
C LEU A 60 -5.04 -21.18 21.65
N ASP A 61 -3.71 -21.13 21.55
CA ASP A 61 -2.78 -21.31 22.68
C ASP A 61 -3.05 -20.30 23.77
N ASP A 62 -3.23 -19.03 23.41
CA ASP A 62 -3.54 -17.97 24.38
C ASP A 62 -4.86 -18.24 25.12
N ILE A 63 -5.92 -18.66 24.41
CA ILE A 63 -7.22 -18.98 25.03
C ILE A 63 -7.07 -20.16 25.99
N LEU A 64 -6.39 -21.23 25.55
CA LEU A 64 -6.13 -22.41 26.38
C LEU A 64 -5.20 -22.11 27.55
N HIS A 65 -4.25 -21.20 27.41
CA HIS A 65 -3.38 -20.82 28.52
C HIS A 65 -4.14 -20.03 29.59
N HIS A 66 -5.04 -19.13 29.16
CA HIS A 66 -5.70 -18.19 30.05
C HIS A 66 -7.07 -18.66 30.57
N HIS A 67 -7.58 -19.84 30.19
CA HIS A 67 -8.96 -20.26 30.50
C HIS A 67 -9.31 -20.34 32.00
N LYS A 68 -8.29 -20.43 32.87
CA LYS A 68 -8.45 -20.42 34.33
C LYS A 68 -8.43 -19.02 34.97
N HIS A 69 -8.15 -17.98 34.18
CA HIS A 69 -8.16 -16.60 34.63
C HIS A 69 -9.57 -16.01 34.61
N THR A 70 -9.73 -14.80 35.16
CA THR A 70 -11.04 -14.15 35.26
C THR A 70 -11.59 -13.65 33.92
N ALA A 71 -10.70 -13.26 33.00
CA ALA A 71 -11.02 -12.83 31.64
C ALA A 71 -9.74 -12.78 30.78
N TYR A 72 -9.88 -12.93 29.46
CA TYR A 72 -8.79 -12.71 28.50
C TYR A 72 -9.17 -11.66 27.45
N ARG A 73 -8.27 -10.70 27.22
CA ARG A 73 -8.52 -9.57 26.31
C ARG A 73 -7.97 -9.89 24.92
N LEU A 74 -8.87 -10.11 23.97
CA LEU A 74 -8.56 -10.38 22.57
C LEU A 74 -8.16 -9.12 21.78
N GLY A 75 -8.18 -7.97 22.46
CA GLY A 75 -7.76 -6.65 22.00
C GLY A 75 -8.91 -5.78 21.48
N THR A 76 -8.59 -4.75 20.70
CA THR A 76 -9.55 -3.71 20.31
C THR A 76 -10.31 -4.05 19.02
N LEU A 77 -11.62 -3.79 19.01
CA LEU A 77 -12.51 -3.83 17.85
C LEU A 77 -13.01 -2.41 17.58
N VAL A 78 -12.62 -1.83 16.44
CA VAL A 78 -13.04 -0.47 16.06
C VAL A 78 -14.11 -0.57 15.00
N MET A 79 -15.25 0.05 15.23
CA MET A 79 -16.39 0.01 14.31
C MET A 79 -16.90 1.40 13.97
N HIS A 80 -17.30 1.57 12.71
CA HIS A 80 -18.03 2.72 12.22
C HIS A 80 -19.54 2.40 12.21
N ARG A 81 -20.37 3.20 12.90
CA ARG A 81 -21.83 3.06 12.87
C ARG A 81 -22.41 3.99 11.81
N GLU A 82 -23.06 3.41 10.81
CA GLU A 82 -23.80 4.17 9.81
C GLU A 82 -25.10 4.73 10.43
N LYS A 83 -25.30 6.06 10.34
CA LYS A 83 -26.40 6.76 11.04
C LYS A 83 -27.80 6.28 10.64
N GLU A 84 -27.96 5.74 9.43
CA GLU A 84 -29.28 5.46 8.85
C GLU A 84 -29.73 4.00 8.98
N ARG A 85 -28.83 3.05 9.25
CA ARG A 85 -29.12 1.61 9.10
C ARG A 85 -28.88 0.74 10.33
N GLU A 86 -28.45 1.31 11.46
CA GLU A 86 -28.02 0.53 12.64
C GLU A 86 -26.98 -0.56 12.28
N VAL A 87 -26.20 -0.35 11.20
CA VAL A 87 -25.16 -1.28 10.75
C VAL A 87 -23.80 -0.79 11.26
N HIS A 88 -23.01 -1.72 11.78
CA HIS A 88 -21.67 -1.48 12.29
C HIS A 88 -20.63 -2.08 11.34
N HIS A 89 -19.83 -1.22 10.72
CA HIS A 89 -18.77 -1.61 9.82
C HIS A 89 -17.45 -1.77 10.58
N ILE A 90 -16.82 -2.94 10.51
CA ILE A 90 -15.51 -3.16 11.11
C ILE A 90 -14.44 -2.32 10.39
N VAL A 91 -13.77 -1.45 11.13
CA VAL A 91 -12.63 -0.63 10.69
C VAL A 91 -11.31 -1.28 11.09
N ASP A 92 -11.21 -1.79 12.32
CA ASP A 92 -10.06 -2.54 12.84
C ASP A 92 -10.48 -3.83 13.54
N GLY A 93 -9.60 -4.82 13.60
CA GLY A 93 -9.87 -6.11 14.25
C GLY A 93 -10.55 -7.13 13.34
N GLN A 94 -10.65 -6.85 12.03
CA GLN A 94 -11.26 -7.73 11.03
C GLN A 94 -10.71 -9.17 11.07
N GLN A 95 -9.39 -9.33 11.02
CA GLN A 95 -8.74 -10.64 10.94
C GLN A 95 -9.06 -11.50 12.18
N ARG A 96 -8.93 -10.90 13.37
CA ARG A 96 -9.29 -11.51 14.65
C ARG A 96 -10.77 -11.90 14.70
N SER A 97 -11.66 -10.99 14.31
CA SER A 97 -13.11 -11.22 14.34
C SER A 97 -13.52 -12.37 13.42
N ILE A 98 -12.91 -12.48 12.24
CA ILE A 98 -13.08 -13.62 11.34
C ILE A 98 -12.61 -14.91 12.04
N THR A 99 -11.40 -14.94 12.60
CA THR A 99 -10.87 -16.14 13.25
C THR A 99 -11.70 -16.57 14.47
N ILE A 100 -12.14 -15.62 15.32
CA ILE A 100 -13.07 -15.89 16.45
C ILE A 100 -14.36 -16.54 15.93
N THR A 101 -14.89 -16.05 14.81
CA THR A 101 -16.08 -16.63 14.16
C THR A 101 -15.83 -18.05 13.67
N LEU A 102 -14.65 -18.33 13.09
CA LEU A 102 -14.27 -19.68 12.66
C LEU A 102 -14.13 -20.64 13.85
N ILE A 103 -13.56 -20.17 14.97
CA ILE A 103 -13.46 -20.94 16.23
C ILE A 103 -14.86 -21.28 16.74
N ALA A 104 -15.73 -20.28 16.86
CA ALA A 104 -17.11 -20.49 17.30
C ALA A 104 -17.87 -21.47 16.40
N TYR A 105 -17.69 -21.34 15.07
CA TYR A 105 -18.30 -22.23 14.09
C TYR A 105 -17.79 -23.68 14.24
N ALA A 106 -16.48 -23.87 14.46
CA ALA A 106 -15.90 -25.19 14.71
C ALA A 106 -16.43 -25.80 16.03
N ILE A 107 -16.50 -25.02 17.11
CA ILE A 107 -17.07 -25.47 18.39
C ILE A 107 -18.54 -25.88 18.21
N PHE A 108 -19.34 -25.04 17.54
CA PHE A 108 -20.75 -25.32 17.29
C PHE A 108 -20.99 -26.59 16.47
N ARG A 109 -20.10 -26.90 15.52
CA ARG A 109 -20.22 -28.11 14.68
C ARG A 109 -19.65 -29.37 15.31
N GLU A 110 -18.53 -29.26 16.01
CA GLU A 110 -17.72 -30.42 16.40
C GLU A 110 -17.80 -30.72 17.91
N ARG A 111 -18.26 -29.78 18.74
CA ARG A 111 -18.31 -29.89 20.22
C ARG A 111 -19.70 -29.68 20.80
N GLN A 112 -20.75 -30.14 20.12
CA GLN A 112 -22.13 -29.99 20.57
C GLN A 112 -22.41 -30.59 21.94
N ASP A 113 -21.79 -31.72 22.28
CA ASP A 113 -22.01 -32.36 23.58
C ASP A 113 -21.43 -31.55 24.74
N GLU A 114 -20.29 -30.88 24.54
CA GLU A 114 -19.78 -29.92 25.53
C GLU A 114 -20.69 -28.70 25.64
N LEU A 115 -21.17 -28.16 24.51
CA LEU A 115 -22.13 -27.05 24.53
C LEU A 115 -23.41 -27.40 25.30
N LYS A 116 -23.94 -28.62 25.16
CA LYS A 116 -25.10 -29.09 25.94
C LYS A 116 -24.82 -29.13 27.45
N LYS A 117 -23.61 -29.49 27.87
CA LYS A 117 -23.21 -29.50 29.29
C LYS A 117 -23.19 -28.09 29.87
N ILE A 118 -22.80 -27.10 29.07
CA ILE A 118 -22.67 -25.70 29.47
C ILE A 118 -24.03 -24.99 29.44
N SER A 119 -24.86 -25.26 28.44
CA SER A 119 -26.00 -24.39 28.16
C SER A 119 -27.09 -24.40 29.24
N LYS A 120 -27.27 -25.50 29.99
CA LYS A 120 -28.17 -25.75 31.16
C LYS A 120 -29.60 -25.15 31.19
N ALA A 121 -29.99 -24.31 30.23
CA ALA A 121 -31.24 -23.57 30.01
C ALA A 121 -31.23 -22.74 28.69
N GLU A 122 -30.07 -22.49 28.07
CA GLU A 122 -29.94 -21.75 26.80
C GLU A 122 -30.11 -22.66 25.57
N HIS A 123 -30.79 -22.18 24.52
CA HIS A 123 -30.85 -22.90 23.24
C HIS A 123 -29.46 -22.93 22.58
N LEU A 124 -29.04 -24.08 22.04
CA LEU A 124 -27.76 -24.25 21.34
C LEU A 124 -27.57 -23.24 20.20
N SER A 125 -28.65 -22.75 19.59
CA SER A 125 -28.66 -21.69 18.59
C SER A 125 -28.03 -20.38 19.07
N THR A 126 -27.96 -20.14 20.39
CA THR A 126 -27.28 -18.97 21.00
C THR A 126 -25.77 -18.99 20.73
N TYR A 127 -25.18 -20.18 20.58
CA TYR A 127 -23.76 -20.39 20.29
C TYR A 127 -23.48 -20.45 18.78
N GLN A 128 -24.51 -20.37 17.94
CA GLN A 128 -24.33 -20.33 16.50
C GLN A 128 -23.84 -18.93 16.10
N PRO A 129 -22.64 -18.80 15.50
CA PRO A 129 -22.12 -17.50 15.13
C PRO A 129 -22.93 -16.91 13.97
N LYS A 130 -23.62 -15.78 14.19
CA LYS A 130 -24.34 -15.07 13.11
C LYS A 130 -23.37 -14.41 12.13
N LEU A 131 -22.17 -14.05 12.59
CA LEU A 131 -21.10 -13.54 11.74
C LEU A 131 -20.60 -14.58 10.70
N ALA A 132 -21.00 -15.86 10.80
CA ALA A 132 -20.64 -16.90 9.82
C ALA A 132 -21.38 -16.78 8.47
N SER A 133 -22.36 -15.87 8.34
CA SER A 133 -23.00 -15.57 7.04
C SER A 133 -22.13 -14.74 6.10
N LEU A 134 -20.90 -14.40 6.50
CA LEU A 134 -19.95 -13.66 5.67
C LEU A 134 -19.61 -14.44 4.39
N ARG A 135 -19.64 -13.74 3.26
CA ARG A 135 -19.22 -14.25 1.96
C ARG A 135 -17.87 -13.65 1.61
N PHE A 136 -16.90 -14.52 1.30
CA PHE A 136 -15.55 -14.12 0.89
C PHE A 136 -15.38 -14.47 -0.58
N SER A 137 -15.28 -13.46 -1.45
CA SER A 137 -15.06 -13.61 -2.89
C SER A 137 -13.57 -13.79 -3.24
N ASP A 138 -12.67 -13.24 -2.44
CA ASP A 138 -11.24 -13.28 -2.66
C ASP A 138 -10.64 -14.70 -2.45
N LYS A 139 -9.82 -15.15 -3.42
CA LYS A 139 -9.23 -16.50 -3.43
C LYS A 139 -8.24 -16.72 -2.30
N LEU A 140 -7.45 -15.69 -1.94
CA LEU A 140 -6.49 -15.78 -0.84
C LEU A 140 -7.22 -15.97 0.49
N SER A 141 -8.29 -15.21 0.70
CA SER A 141 -9.17 -15.31 1.87
C SER A 141 -9.80 -16.69 1.96
N GLN A 142 -10.36 -17.21 0.86
CA GLN A 142 -10.95 -18.55 0.83
C GLN A 142 -9.92 -19.63 1.21
N LYS A 143 -8.72 -19.58 0.61
CA LYS A 143 -7.62 -20.51 0.92
C LYS A 143 -7.22 -20.44 2.39
N ASN A 144 -6.97 -19.24 2.90
CA ASN A 144 -6.54 -19.04 4.28
C ASN A 144 -7.63 -19.42 5.28
N ILE A 145 -8.91 -19.11 4.99
CA ILE A 145 -10.04 -19.52 5.82
C ILE A 145 -10.12 -21.04 5.88
N GLN A 146 -10.03 -21.72 4.73
CA GLN A 146 -10.08 -23.18 4.68
C GLN A 146 -8.93 -23.80 5.49
N GLN A 147 -7.69 -23.39 5.23
CA GLN A 147 -6.52 -23.93 5.93
C GLN A 147 -6.59 -23.70 7.44
N ASN A 148 -6.98 -22.49 7.86
CA ASN A 148 -7.09 -22.15 9.26
C ASN A 148 -8.28 -22.86 9.93
N TYR A 149 -9.40 -23.03 9.24
CA TYR A 149 -10.55 -23.75 9.78
C TYR A 149 -10.23 -25.23 10.04
N GLU A 150 -9.50 -25.89 9.13
CA GLU A 150 -9.05 -27.28 9.35
C GLU A 150 -8.14 -27.40 10.58
N GLU A 151 -7.24 -26.44 10.78
CA GLU A 151 -6.38 -26.43 11.97
C GLU A 151 -7.17 -26.16 13.25
N ILE A 152 -8.07 -25.17 13.22
CA ILE A 152 -9.00 -24.90 14.32
C ILE A 152 -9.78 -26.18 14.66
N LYS A 153 -10.33 -26.89 13.67
CA LYS A 153 -11.08 -28.14 13.88
C LYS A 153 -10.27 -29.22 14.59
N ARG A 154 -8.95 -29.31 14.33
CA ARG A 154 -8.07 -30.24 15.06
C ARG A 154 -7.86 -29.80 16.49
N ARG A 155 -7.53 -28.53 16.68
CA ARG A 155 -7.12 -27.93 17.95
C ARG A 155 -8.28 -27.73 18.93
N ILE A 156 -9.50 -27.50 18.44
CA ILE A 156 -10.67 -27.38 19.32
C ILE A 156 -10.95 -28.65 20.11
N ARG A 157 -10.32 -29.80 19.79
CA ARG A 157 -10.42 -31.05 20.56
C ARG A 157 -9.77 -30.92 21.94
N GLU A 158 -8.79 -30.03 22.07
CA GLU A 158 -8.11 -29.72 23.32
C GLU A 158 -8.97 -28.88 24.28
N PHE A 159 -10.03 -28.25 23.78
CA PHE A 159 -10.93 -27.43 24.61
C PHE A 159 -11.88 -28.33 25.39
N ASP A 160 -11.95 -28.23 26.70
CA ASP A 160 -13.00 -28.88 27.49
C ASP A 160 -14.21 -27.94 27.67
N SER A 161 -15.21 -28.37 28.45
CA SER A 161 -16.38 -27.53 28.79
C SER A 161 -15.98 -26.18 29.40
N GLU A 162 -14.94 -26.16 30.26
CA GLU A 162 -14.49 -24.93 30.93
C GLU A 162 -13.84 -23.97 29.92
N ALA A 163 -12.97 -24.47 29.05
CA ALA A 163 -12.33 -23.67 28.00
C ALA A 163 -13.35 -23.13 26.97
N ILE A 164 -14.36 -23.93 26.60
CA ILE A 164 -15.44 -23.46 25.71
C ILE A 164 -16.26 -22.37 26.39
N GLN A 165 -16.65 -22.56 27.65
CA GLN A 165 -17.38 -21.54 28.40
C GLN A 165 -16.56 -20.26 28.54
N PHE A 166 -15.27 -20.39 28.87
CA PHE A 166 -14.33 -19.28 28.94
C PHE A 166 -14.28 -18.50 27.61
N PHE A 167 -14.15 -19.20 26.47
CA PHE A 167 -14.13 -18.58 25.16
C PHE A 167 -15.35 -17.70 24.89
N TYR A 168 -16.55 -18.13 25.26
CA TYR A 168 -17.78 -17.35 25.01
C TYR A 168 -18.03 -16.25 26.07
N ASP A 169 -17.79 -16.55 27.34
CA ASP A 169 -18.23 -15.71 28.47
C ASP A 169 -17.14 -14.79 29.05
N LYS A 170 -15.87 -15.13 28.84
CA LYS A 170 -14.71 -14.51 29.52
C LYS A 170 -13.62 -14.00 28.57
N CYS A 171 -13.65 -14.40 27.30
CA CYS A 171 -12.89 -13.70 26.27
C CYS A 171 -13.63 -12.42 25.86
N GLU A 172 -12.92 -11.29 25.93
CA GLU A 172 -13.49 -9.95 25.78
C GLU A 172 -12.70 -9.13 24.75
N LEU A 173 -13.40 -8.29 24.00
CA LEU A 173 -12.82 -7.26 23.14
C LEU A 173 -13.14 -5.88 23.70
N VAL A 174 -12.23 -4.94 23.47
CA VAL A 174 -12.49 -3.51 23.71
C VAL A 174 -13.16 -2.94 22.46
N GLU A 175 -14.47 -2.79 22.50
CA GLU A 175 -15.28 -2.21 21.44
C GLU A 175 -15.23 -0.68 21.49
N VAL A 176 -14.94 -0.07 20.34
CA VAL A 176 -14.97 1.37 20.15
C VAL A 176 -15.86 1.65 18.92
N VAL A 177 -17.04 2.24 19.16
CA VAL A 177 -17.99 2.61 18.11
C VAL A 177 -17.89 4.10 17.82
N ILE A 178 -17.64 4.44 16.56
CA ILE A 178 -17.44 5.81 16.10
C ILE A 178 -18.47 6.12 15.01
N GLN A 179 -19.15 7.26 15.14
CA GLN A 179 -20.19 7.68 14.17
C GLN A 179 -19.60 8.25 12.89
N ASN A 180 -18.44 8.88 12.97
CA ASN A 180 -17.75 9.45 11.81
C ASN A 180 -16.69 8.47 11.30
N ILE A 181 -16.87 7.98 10.08
CA ILE A 181 -15.91 7.07 9.44
C ILE A 181 -14.49 7.65 9.37
N SER A 182 -14.34 8.95 9.18
CA SER A 182 -13.03 9.61 9.13
C SER A 182 -12.31 9.53 10.48
N GLU A 183 -13.03 9.77 11.57
CA GLU A 183 -12.53 9.62 12.95
C GLU A 183 -12.22 8.16 13.26
N ALA A 184 -13.02 7.21 12.77
CA ALA A 184 -12.77 5.78 12.96
C ALA A 184 -11.45 5.35 12.33
N PHE A 185 -11.16 5.84 11.11
CA PHE A 185 -9.87 5.62 10.47
C PHE A 185 -8.71 6.35 11.19
N GLN A 186 -8.93 7.55 11.75
CA GLN A 186 -7.89 8.22 12.55
C GLN A 186 -7.55 7.43 13.81
N PHE A 187 -8.57 6.90 14.49
CA PHE A 187 -8.39 6.04 15.64
C PHE A 187 -7.59 4.79 15.26
N PHE A 188 -7.94 4.14 14.15
CA PHE A 188 -7.19 3.01 13.58
C PHE A 188 -5.72 3.35 13.32
N ASP A 189 -5.43 4.46 12.65
CA ASP A 189 -4.05 4.89 12.34
C ASP A 189 -3.24 5.07 13.65
N SER A 190 -3.86 5.68 14.68
CA SER A 190 -3.22 5.90 15.98
C SER A 190 -2.95 4.61 16.78
N GLN A 191 -3.82 3.61 16.69
CA GLN A 191 -3.65 2.32 17.36
C GLN A 191 -2.55 1.49 16.70
N ASN A 192 -2.51 1.49 15.36
CA ASN A 192 -1.51 0.74 14.60
C ASN A 192 -0.11 1.38 14.60
N ALA A 193 0.02 2.61 15.12
CA ALA A 193 1.32 3.18 15.43
C ALA A 193 2.03 2.47 16.60
N ARG A 194 1.31 1.67 17.41
CA ARG A 194 1.83 0.97 18.61
C ARG A 194 1.90 -0.57 18.46
N GLY A 195 1.31 -1.14 17.41
CA GLY A 195 1.17 -2.59 17.17
C GLY A 195 2.02 -3.15 16.02
N ARG A 196 1.68 -4.33 15.47
CA ARG A 196 2.35 -4.91 14.28
C ARG A 196 2.29 -3.91 13.14
N ASP A 197 3.45 -3.54 12.60
CA ASP A 197 3.56 -2.48 11.61
C ASP A 197 2.74 -2.79 10.34
N LEU A 198 1.80 -1.90 10.02
CA LEU A 198 1.22 -1.81 8.69
C LEU A 198 2.27 -1.29 7.72
N GLU A 199 2.27 -1.82 6.50
CA GLU A 199 3.12 -1.28 5.44
C GLU A 199 2.68 0.16 5.10
N PRO A 200 3.58 1.06 4.68
CA PRO A 200 3.22 2.43 4.36
C PRO A 200 2.09 2.56 3.32
N HIS A 201 2.01 1.62 2.37
CA HIS A 201 0.96 1.59 1.36
C HIS A 201 -0.42 1.22 1.95
N ASP A 202 -0.48 0.39 3.01
CA ASP A 202 -1.75 0.09 3.70
C ASP A 202 -2.33 1.35 4.37
N LEU A 203 -1.48 2.20 4.95
CA LEU A 203 -1.88 3.49 5.53
C LEU A 203 -2.42 4.45 4.45
N LEU A 204 -1.79 4.46 3.27
CA LEU A 204 -2.27 5.26 2.15
C LEU A 204 -3.63 4.77 1.66
N LYS A 205 -3.81 3.46 1.48
CA LYS A 205 -5.11 2.89 1.11
C LYS A 205 -6.21 3.33 2.09
N ALA A 206 -5.96 3.20 3.40
CA ALA A 206 -6.94 3.61 4.41
C ALA A 206 -7.25 5.11 4.33
N PHE A 207 -6.23 5.96 4.18
CA PHE A 207 -6.41 7.40 4.03
C PHE A 207 -7.24 7.77 2.79
N HIS A 208 -6.92 7.22 1.62
CA HIS A 208 -7.65 7.57 0.40
C HIS A 208 -9.06 6.98 0.36
N LEU A 209 -9.30 5.80 0.97
CA LEU A 209 -10.67 5.29 1.14
C LEU A 209 -11.54 6.20 2.02
N ARG A 210 -10.97 6.78 3.07
CA ARG A 210 -11.64 7.79 3.91
C ARG A 210 -12.04 9.01 3.10
N GLU A 211 -11.16 9.49 2.24
CA GLU A 211 -11.42 10.65 1.36
C GLU A 211 -12.52 10.38 0.31
N MET A 212 -12.90 9.11 0.13
CA MET A 212 -14.01 8.69 -0.74
C MET A 212 -15.32 8.46 0.01
N ALA A 213 -15.34 8.56 1.34
CA ALA A 213 -16.45 8.08 2.15
C ALA A 213 -17.80 8.73 1.81
N HIS A 214 -17.79 10.02 1.47
CA HIS A 214 -18.97 10.82 1.17
C HIS A 214 -19.15 11.11 -0.33
N THR A 215 -18.19 10.69 -1.15
CA THR A 215 -18.00 11.19 -2.53
C THR A 215 -18.16 10.10 -3.58
N ALA A 216 -18.01 8.85 -3.17
CA ALA A 216 -18.10 7.68 -4.00
C ALA A 216 -19.11 6.68 -3.42
N THR A 217 -19.86 6.04 -4.31
CA THR A 217 -20.70 4.89 -3.99
C THR A 217 -19.84 3.70 -3.54
N GLU A 218 -20.46 2.72 -2.86
CA GLU A 218 -19.74 1.49 -2.49
C GLU A 218 -19.21 0.73 -3.71
N GLN A 219 -19.95 0.77 -4.83
CA GLN A 219 -19.50 0.16 -6.08
C GLN A 219 -18.24 0.86 -6.63
N GLU A 220 -18.20 2.19 -6.64
CA GLU A 220 -17.03 2.94 -7.09
C GLU A 220 -15.81 2.74 -6.18
N LYS A 221 -16.01 2.59 -4.86
CA LYS A 221 -14.93 2.23 -3.94
C LYS A 221 -14.38 0.85 -4.27
N LEU A 222 -15.24 -0.13 -4.58
CA LEU A 222 -14.80 -1.47 -4.95
C LEU A 222 -14.00 -1.47 -6.25
N GLU A 223 -14.49 -0.78 -7.28
CA GLU A 223 -13.79 -0.63 -8.55
C GLU A 223 -12.44 0.06 -8.38
N SER A 224 -12.38 1.11 -7.55
CA SER A 224 -11.13 1.85 -7.31
C SER A 224 -10.07 1.02 -6.60
N VAL A 225 -10.46 0.11 -5.70
CA VAL A 225 -9.52 -0.73 -4.96
C VAL A 225 -9.26 -2.07 -5.69
N ALA A 226 -10.01 -2.41 -6.74
CA ALA A 226 -9.86 -3.68 -7.44
C ALA A 226 -8.44 -3.89 -7.98
N ASP A 227 -7.88 -2.91 -8.69
CA ASP A 227 -6.51 -2.94 -9.20
C ASP A 227 -5.49 -2.99 -8.06
N TRP A 228 -5.78 -2.29 -6.95
CA TRP A 228 -4.95 -2.31 -5.76
C TRP A 228 -4.86 -3.71 -5.15
N GLU A 229 -5.99 -4.38 -4.93
CA GLU A 229 -6.02 -5.74 -4.37
C GLU A 229 -5.50 -6.80 -5.33
N ALA A 230 -5.55 -6.55 -6.65
CA ALA A 230 -4.95 -7.43 -7.64
C ALA A 230 -3.42 -7.43 -7.55
N MET A 231 -2.81 -6.40 -6.98
CA MET A 231 -1.38 -6.35 -6.71
C MET A 231 -1.06 -6.98 -5.34
N ASP A 232 -0.05 -7.86 -5.32
CA ASP A 232 0.47 -8.37 -4.06
C ASP A 232 1.25 -7.29 -3.28
N THR A 233 1.49 -7.57 -1.99
CA THR A 233 2.14 -6.65 -1.06
C THR A 233 3.59 -6.33 -1.48
N GLU A 234 4.32 -7.26 -2.09
CA GLU A 234 5.70 -7.03 -2.54
C GLU A 234 5.74 -6.11 -3.76
N ARG A 235 4.81 -6.28 -4.69
CA ARG A 235 4.64 -5.43 -5.87
C ARG A 235 4.27 -4.00 -5.48
N LEU A 236 3.34 -3.83 -4.55
CA LEU A 236 2.99 -2.51 -3.99
C LEU A 236 4.19 -1.88 -3.27
N ALA A 237 4.90 -2.62 -2.43
CA ALA A 237 6.08 -2.13 -1.73
C ALA A 237 7.18 -1.70 -2.72
N SER A 238 7.39 -2.46 -3.80
CA SER A 238 8.34 -2.12 -4.86
C SER A 238 7.89 -0.89 -5.66
N LEU A 239 6.64 -0.81 -6.08
CA LEU A 239 6.08 0.34 -6.81
C LEU A 239 6.27 1.63 -6.01
N PHE A 240 5.82 1.64 -4.75
CA PHE A 240 5.95 2.81 -3.90
C PHE A 240 7.41 3.10 -3.54
N GLY A 241 8.15 2.12 -3.03
CA GLY A 241 9.48 2.33 -2.46
C GLY A 241 10.60 2.48 -3.49
N ASN A 242 10.55 1.77 -4.62
CA ASN A 242 11.62 1.81 -5.63
C ASN A 242 11.38 2.84 -6.73
N TYR A 243 10.12 3.23 -6.97
CA TYR A 243 9.79 4.13 -8.07
C TYR A 243 9.10 5.40 -7.58
N LEU A 244 7.86 5.32 -7.12
CA LEU A 244 7.04 6.50 -6.86
C LEU A 244 7.68 7.43 -5.81
N PHE A 245 8.08 6.89 -4.66
CA PHE A 245 8.69 7.65 -3.57
C PHE A 245 10.02 8.27 -3.99
N ARG A 246 10.89 7.46 -4.62
CA ARG A 246 12.22 7.88 -5.06
C ARG A 246 12.16 8.99 -6.09
N ILE A 247 11.40 8.79 -7.16
CA ILE A 247 11.32 9.77 -8.23
C ILE A 247 10.66 11.07 -7.73
N ARG A 248 9.62 11.01 -6.88
CA ARG A 248 8.99 12.21 -6.28
C ARG A 248 9.93 13.02 -5.40
N ASN A 249 10.79 12.36 -4.63
CA ASN A 249 11.76 13.05 -3.78
C ASN A 249 12.99 13.52 -4.56
N TRP A 250 13.58 12.67 -5.39
CA TRP A 250 14.76 13.03 -6.18
C TRP A 250 14.48 14.15 -7.20
N SER A 251 13.27 14.18 -7.79
CA SER A 251 12.86 15.30 -8.66
C SER A 251 12.86 16.64 -7.90
N LYS A 252 12.54 16.62 -6.61
CA LYS A 252 12.54 17.81 -5.75
C LYS A 252 13.88 18.05 -5.04
N GLY A 253 14.89 17.21 -5.27
CA GLY A 253 16.19 17.29 -4.60
C GLY A 253 16.19 16.81 -3.14
N TYR A 254 15.24 15.96 -2.75
CA TYR A 254 15.18 15.37 -1.41
C TYR A 254 15.68 13.92 -1.40
N PRO A 255 16.32 13.46 -0.30
CA PRO A 255 16.77 12.08 -0.16
C PRO A 255 15.58 11.11 -0.11
N ALA A 256 15.80 9.89 -0.61
CA ALA A 256 14.73 8.91 -0.79
C ALA A 256 15.18 7.48 -0.50
N ARG A 257 16.00 7.26 0.54
CA ARG A 257 16.60 5.95 0.84
C ARG A 257 15.55 4.89 1.17
N TYR A 258 14.67 5.18 2.12
CA TYR A 258 13.66 4.25 2.63
C TYR A 258 12.29 4.92 2.58
N PHE A 259 11.29 4.20 2.09
CA PHE A 259 9.90 4.62 2.20
C PHE A 259 9.30 4.03 3.46
N THR A 260 8.95 4.89 4.42
CA THR A 260 8.46 4.49 5.73
C THR A 260 7.13 5.18 6.05
N LYS A 261 6.56 4.87 7.23
CA LYS A 261 5.30 5.48 7.68
C LYS A 261 5.40 7.00 7.85
N SER A 262 6.57 7.55 8.16
CA SER A 262 6.75 9.02 8.26
C SER A 262 6.63 9.70 6.91
N ASP A 263 6.84 8.96 5.83
CA ASP A 263 6.93 9.50 4.47
C ASP A 263 5.59 9.48 3.73
N VAL A 264 4.55 8.84 4.28
CA VAL A 264 3.24 8.70 3.62
C VAL A 264 2.59 10.04 3.25
N GLN A 265 2.98 11.14 3.92
CA GLN A 265 2.47 12.48 3.62
C GLN A 265 2.78 12.94 2.19
N ILE A 266 3.84 12.43 1.56
CA ILE A 266 4.19 12.75 0.16
C ILE A 266 3.13 12.30 -0.86
N PHE A 267 2.30 11.33 -0.47
CA PHE A 267 1.22 10.75 -1.27
C PHE A 267 -0.17 11.29 -0.91
N LYS A 268 -0.25 12.21 0.06
CA LYS A 268 -1.48 12.94 0.38
C LYS A 268 -1.46 14.27 -0.34
N GLY A 269 -2.56 14.58 -1.02
CA GLY A 269 -2.70 15.77 -1.84
C GLY A 269 -3.95 16.55 -1.50
N ILE A 270 -4.58 17.14 -2.51
CA ILE A 270 -5.79 17.95 -2.33
C ILE A 270 -7.05 17.09 -2.38
N SER A 271 -8.03 17.45 -1.56
CA SER A 271 -9.33 16.79 -1.55
C SER A 271 -10.28 17.54 -2.48
N PRO A 272 -10.87 16.89 -3.51
CA PRO A 272 -11.65 17.60 -4.53
C PRO A 272 -12.81 18.42 -3.96
N GLU A 273 -13.46 17.91 -2.91
CA GLU A 273 -14.66 18.52 -2.32
C GLU A 273 -14.38 19.59 -1.26
N VAL A 274 -13.17 19.59 -0.70
CA VAL A 274 -12.81 20.60 0.29
C VAL A 274 -12.54 21.90 -0.46
N LYS A 275 -13.40 22.90 -0.27
CA LYS A 275 -13.20 24.27 -0.78
C LYS A 275 -12.11 25.00 0.00
N GLU A 276 -10.89 24.51 -0.12
CA GLU A 276 -9.73 25.22 0.39
C GLU A 276 -9.50 26.48 -0.43
N LYS A 277 -9.21 27.60 0.23
CA LYS A 277 -8.99 28.91 -0.41
C LYS A 277 -7.60 29.02 -1.07
N TYR A 278 -7.02 27.90 -1.51
CA TYR A 278 -5.68 27.85 -2.09
C TYR A 278 -5.76 27.90 -3.62
N PRO A 279 -5.28 28.98 -4.27
CA PRO A 279 -5.42 29.13 -5.72
C PRO A 279 -4.74 28.02 -6.54
N PHE A 280 -3.60 27.47 -6.06
CA PHE A 280 -2.89 26.41 -6.79
C PHE A 280 -3.72 25.13 -6.94
N ALA A 281 -4.69 24.90 -6.06
CA ALA A 281 -5.54 23.70 -6.06
C ALA A 281 -6.59 23.74 -7.20
N ASP A 282 -6.90 24.92 -7.74
CA ASP A 282 -7.99 25.09 -8.69
C ASP A 282 -7.75 24.35 -10.01
N LEU A 283 -6.51 24.36 -10.52
CA LEU A 283 -6.16 23.62 -11.74
C LEU A 283 -6.45 22.12 -11.60
N TYR A 284 -6.08 21.54 -10.46
CA TYR A 284 -6.28 20.12 -10.17
C TYR A 284 -7.77 19.79 -9.93
N ARG A 285 -8.53 20.69 -9.30
CA ARG A 285 -9.99 20.56 -9.18
C ARG A 285 -10.69 20.62 -10.53
N ILE A 286 -10.31 21.56 -11.40
CA ILE A 286 -10.82 21.67 -12.77
C ILE A 286 -10.56 20.36 -13.51
N GLY A 287 -9.32 19.85 -13.48
CA GLY A 287 -8.99 18.56 -14.10
C GLY A 287 -9.83 17.41 -13.53
N HIS A 288 -10.02 17.35 -12.21
CA HIS A 288 -10.80 16.30 -11.56
C HIS A 288 -12.25 16.28 -12.03
N TYR A 289 -12.93 17.44 -11.98
CA TYR A 289 -14.33 17.56 -12.34
C TYR A 289 -14.56 17.50 -13.83
N TYR A 290 -13.62 17.99 -14.65
CA TYR A 290 -13.70 17.85 -16.11
C TYR A 290 -13.67 16.38 -16.53
N VAL A 291 -12.69 15.60 -16.04
CA VAL A 291 -12.60 14.16 -16.34
C VAL A 291 -13.83 13.42 -15.82
N LYS A 292 -14.35 13.80 -14.65
CA LYS A 292 -15.59 13.22 -14.10
C LYS A 292 -16.78 13.49 -15.03
N ALA A 293 -17.03 14.76 -15.36
CA ALA A 293 -18.14 15.16 -16.22
C ALA A 293 -18.03 14.53 -17.62
N TYR A 294 -16.83 14.50 -18.20
CA TYR A 294 -16.61 13.84 -19.49
C TYR A 294 -17.00 12.37 -19.44
N ASN A 295 -16.55 11.61 -18.45
CA ASN A 295 -16.82 10.18 -18.36
C ASN A 295 -18.27 9.84 -17.98
N GLU A 296 -18.98 10.76 -17.31
CA GLU A 296 -20.40 10.61 -16.94
C GLU A 296 -21.36 10.99 -18.08
N ASP A 297 -20.87 11.71 -19.09
CA ASP A 297 -21.67 12.16 -20.22
C ASP A 297 -22.33 11.00 -20.97
N TYR A 298 -23.62 11.15 -21.29
CA TYR A 298 -24.41 10.10 -21.94
C TYR A 298 -23.84 9.68 -23.31
N HIS A 299 -23.23 10.59 -24.06
CA HIS A 299 -22.56 10.26 -25.32
C HIS A 299 -21.42 9.25 -25.12
N ARG A 300 -20.72 9.30 -23.98
CA ARG A 300 -19.69 8.31 -23.65
C ARG A 300 -20.26 6.91 -23.40
N GLN A 301 -21.51 6.82 -22.95
CA GLN A 301 -22.18 5.54 -22.78
C GLN A 301 -22.54 4.90 -24.14
N ILE A 302 -22.69 5.71 -25.19
CA ILE A 302 -22.95 5.25 -26.56
C ILE A 302 -21.65 4.83 -27.24
N ASP A 303 -20.65 5.72 -27.28
CA ASP A 303 -19.41 5.49 -28.03
C ASP A 303 -18.31 4.78 -27.23
N ARG A 304 -18.56 4.57 -25.92
CA ARG A 304 -17.66 3.91 -24.96
C ARG A 304 -16.32 4.61 -24.78
N GLY A 305 -16.23 5.89 -25.14
CA GLY A 305 -15.03 6.69 -24.93
C GLY A 305 -14.81 6.97 -23.44
N GLN A 306 -13.56 6.81 -22.98
CA GLN A 306 -13.16 7.17 -21.62
C GLN A 306 -11.96 8.12 -21.67
N MET A 307 -11.96 9.11 -20.78
CA MET A 307 -10.83 10.00 -20.55
C MET A 307 -10.14 9.62 -19.23
N PRO A 308 -8.87 9.17 -19.26
CA PRO A 308 -8.10 8.98 -18.04
C PRO A 308 -7.73 10.33 -17.44
N TYR A 309 -7.53 10.37 -16.12
CA TYR A 309 -6.97 11.56 -15.47
C TYR A 309 -5.49 11.71 -15.87
N PRO A 310 -5.03 12.92 -16.25
CA PRO A 310 -3.65 13.15 -16.68
C PRO A 310 -2.71 13.21 -15.48
N PHE A 311 -2.25 12.05 -15.01
CA PHE A 311 -1.28 11.97 -13.93
C PHE A 311 0.09 12.50 -14.35
N GLN A 312 0.81 13.07 -13.38
CA GLN A 312 2.22 13.43 -13.50
C GLN A 312 2.91 13.05 -12.19
N LEU A 313 4.04 12.35 -12.28
CA LEU A 313 4.57 11.59 -11.15
C LEU A 313 5.00 12.52 -10.01
N ASP A 314 5.58 13.68 -10.34
CA ASP A 314 6.03 14.68 -9.37
C ASP A 314 4.96 15.75 -9.05
N GLY A 315 3.80 15.69 -9.72
CA GLY A 315 2.71 16.65 -9.57
C GLY A 315 1.96 16.56 -8.23
N VAL A 316 1.08 17.54 -7.99
CA VAL A 316 0.15 17.51 -6.85
C VAL A 316 -0.84 16.38 -7.05
N LEU A 317 -1.07 15.62 -5.99
CA LEU A 317 -1.98 14.48 -6.01
C LEU A 317 -3.41 14.92 -5.67
N MET A 318 -4.36 14.15 -6.16
CA MET A 318 -5.77 14.24 -5.78
C MET A 318 -6.07 13.09 -4.82
N ASN A 319 -6.66 13.41 -3.67
CA ASN A 319 -7.07 12.41 -2.69
C ASN A 319 -8.24 11.56 -3.20
N GLY A 320 -8.52 10.46 -2.51
CA GLY A 320 -9.60 9.53 -2.86
C GLY A 320 -9.38 8.76 -4.16
N LYS A 321 -10.40 8.69 -5.01
CA LYS A 321 -10.44 7.85 -6.23
C LYS A 321 -9.23 8.04 -7.14
N ARG A 322 -8.83 9.30 -7.37
CA ARG A 322 -7.70 9.64 -8.25
C ARG A 322 -6.36 9.09 -7.77
N PHE A 323 -6.18 8.90 -6.46
CA PHE A 323 -4.98 8.25 -5.94
C PHE A 323 -4.91 6.77 -6.34
N PHE A 324 -6.02 6.04 -6.24
CA PHE A 324 -6.05 4.63 -6.64
C PHE A 324 -5.82 4.48 -8.16
N GLU A 325 -6.47 5.32 -8.95
CA GLU A 325 -6.25 5.40 -10.40
C GLU A 325 -4.79 5.72 -10.75
N MET A 326 -4.13 6.61 -10.00
CA MET A 326 -2.70 6.95 -10.17
C MET A 326 -1.81 5.73 -9.95
N VAL A 327 -2.10 4.94 -8.91
CA VAL A 327 -1.31 3.74 -8.58
C VAL A 327 -1.48 2.68 -9.67
N GLY A 328 -2.71 2.46 -10.14
CA GLY A 328 -2.98 1.60 -11.31
C GLY A 328 -2.27 2.09 -12.57
N TYR A 329 -2.32 3.39 -12.85
CA TYR A 329 -1.65 4.02 -13.98
C TYR A 329 -0.14 3.78 -13.96
N TYR A 330 0.56 4.05 -12.86
CA TYR A 330 2.01 3.84 -12.79
C TYR A 330 2.40 2.37 -12.76
N GLN A 331 1.55 1.49 -12.25
CA GLN A 331 1.77 0.06 -12.40
C GLN A 331 1.72 -0.36 -13.88
N GLN A 332 0.74 0.14 -14.64
CA GLN A 332 0.66 -0.11 -16.09
C GLN A 332 1.83 0.53 -16.84
N LEU A 333 2.25 1.74 -16.45
CA LEU A 333 3.39 2.42 -17.06
C LEU A 333 4.70 1.65 -16.82
N LEU A 334 4.89 1.04 -15.66
CA LEU A 334 6.01 0.13 -15.40
C LEU A 334 5.98 -1.11 -16.29
N GLU A 335 4.81 -1.70 -16.53
CA GLU A 335 4.69 -2.82 -17.47
C GLU A 335 4.98 -2.35 -18.92
N LYS A 336 4.57 -1.13 -19.28
CA LYS A 336 4.92 -0.51 -20.57
C LYS A 336 6.43 -0.27 -20.71
N VAL A 337 7.13 0.12 -19.65
CA VAL A 337 8.61 0.21 -19.66
C VAL A 337 9.22 -1.17 -19.98
N LYS A 338 8.68 -2.25 -19.41
CA LYS A 338 9.16 -3.61 -19.69
C LYS A 338 8.84 -4.08 -21.11
N SER A 339 7.63 -3.80 -21.60
CA SER A 339 7.24 -4.16 -22.97
C SER A 339 8.08 -3.41 -23.98
N LEU A 340 8.28 -2.10 -23.78
CA LEU A 340 9.11 -1.26 -24.63
C LEU A 340 10.55 -1.76 -24.72
N LYS A 341 11.17 -2.11 -23.59
CA LYS A 341 12.50 -2.74 -23.58
C LYS A 341 12.53 -4.06 -24.35
N THR A 342 11.43 -4.82 -24.34
CA THR A 342 11.33 -6.10 -25.07
C THR A 342 11.19 -5.87 -26.56
N GLU A 343 10.34 -4.92 -26.97
CA GLU A 343 10.16 -4.50 -28.37
C GLU A 343 11.47 -3.99 -28.97
N ILE A 344 12.21 -3.14 -28.26
CA ILE A 344 13.53 -2.64 -28.71
C ILE A 344 14.52 -3.81 -28.90
N LYS A 345 14.55 -4.78 -27.98
CA LYS A 345 15.41 -5.97 -28.12
C LYS A 345 15.04 -6.84 -29.32
N GLN A 346 13.77 -6.91 -29.69
CA GLN A 346 13.29 -7.67 -30.86
C GLN A 346 13.45 -6.90 -32.18
N GLY A 347 13.60 -5.59 -32.13
CA GLY A 347 13.74 -4.72 -33.28
C GLY A 347 15.09 -4.80 -33.98
N ASN A 348 15.31 -3.81 -34.85
CA ASN A 348 16.56 -3.61 -35.58
C ASN A 348 17.75 -3.46 -34.64
N ASN A 349 18.95 -3.73 -35.16
CA ASN A 349 20.18 -3.58 -34.39
C ASN A 349 20.45 -2.09 -34.09
N SER A 350 19.99 -1.61 -32.93
CA SER A 350 20.29 -0.28 -32.41
C SER A 350 21.20 -0.38 -31.19
N LEU A 351 21.86 0.72 -30.86
CA LEU A 351 22.70 0.81 -29.68
C LEU A 351 21.90 0.60 -28.39
N ALA A 352 20.68 1.15 -28.32
CA ALA A 352 19.75 0.92 -27.22
C ALA A 352 19.44 -0.57 -27.02
N LYS A 353 19.23 -1.33 -28.11
CA LYS A 353 19.08 -2.80 -28.05
C LYS A 353 20.29 -3.46 -27.41
N ILE A 354 21.50 -3.16 -27.90
CA ILE A 354 22.74 -3.75 -27.39
C ILE A 354 22.90 -3.43 -25.90
N ILE A 355 22.66 -2.18 -25.49
CA ILE A 355 22.70 -1.77 -24.08
C ILE A 355 21.76 -2.65 -23.26
N LEU A 356 20.48 -2.73 -23.63
CA LEU A 356 19.47 -3.48 -22.88
C LEU A 356 19.81 -4.97 -22.77
N GLU A 357 20.28 -5.61 -23.84
CA GLU A 357 20.72 -7.01 -23.83
C GLU A 357 21.89 -7.22 -22.88
N LYS A 358 22.88 -6.33 -22.89
CA LYS A 358 24.04 -6.42 -21.99
C LYS A 358 23.65 -6.18 -20.53
N LEU A 359 22.76 -5.22 -20.26
CA LEU A 359 22.28 -4.95 -18.90
C LEU A 359 21.55 -6.15 -18.28
N ASP A 360 20.92 -6.99 -19.11
CA ASP A 360 20.18 -8.17 -18.67
C ASP A 360 21.08 -9.43 -18.54
N ALA A 361 22.34 -9.38 -19.00
CA ALA A 361 23.17 -10.59 -19.11
C ALA A 361 24.59 -10.49 -18.52
N TYR A 362 25.07 -9.30 -18.14
CA TYR A 362 26.44 -9.19 -17.63
C TYR A 362 26.61 -9.89 -16.26
N PRO A 363 27.79 -10.44 -15.93
CA PRO A 363 27.95 -11.37 -14.80
C PRO A 363 27.61 -10.79 -13.41
N GLY A 364 27.55 -9.47 -13.27
CA GLY A 364 27.24 -8.78 -12.03
C GLY A 364 25.78 -8.33 -11.86
N HIS A 365 24.93 -8.51 -12.87
CA HIS A 365 23.63 -7.84 -13.01
C HIS A 365 22.62 -8.06 -11.87
N ASP A 366 22.74 -9.16 -11.14
CA ASP A 366 21.79 -9.63 -10.12
C ASP A 366 22.23 -9.29 -8.68
N ARG A 367 23.47 -8.78 -8.52
CA ARG A 367 24.00 -8.33 -7.23
C ARG A 367 23.19 -7.15 -6.69
N THR A 368 23.11 -7.04 -5.37
CA THR A 368 22.32 -5.99 -4.70
C THR A 368 22.69 -4.57 -5.16
N GLY A 369 23.98 -4.26 -5.26
CA GLY A 369 24.44 -2.94 -5.71
C GLY A 369 24.09 -2.65 -7.18
N ASP A 370 24.10 -3.68 -8.01
CA ASP A 370 23.80 -3.61 -9.44
C ASP A 370 22.28 -3.46 -9.66
N LYS A 371 21.45 -4.07 -8.79
CA LYS A 371 20.01 -3.83 -8.72
C LYS A 371 19.66 -2.38 -8.36
N TYR A 372 20.44 -1.73 -7.49
CA TYR A 372 20.26 -0.29 -7.20
C TYR A 372 20.52 0.57 -8.44
N VAL A 373 21.59 0.28 -9.17
CA VAL A 373 21.91 0.99 -10.41
C VAL A 373 20.84 0.75 -11.48
N ARG A 374 20.34 -0.49 -11.60
CA ARG A 374 19.21 -0.82 -12.48
C ARG A 374 17.93 -0.07 -12.07
N THR A 375 17.70 0.15 -10.77
CA THR A 375 16.56 0.94 -10.28
C THR A 375 16.68 2.40 -10.68
N LEU A 376 17.88 3.01 -10.67
CA LEU A 376 18.10 4.36 -11.20
C LEU A 376 17.75 4.43 -12.68
N PHE A 377 18.29 3.50 -13.48
CA PHE A 377 18.05 3.43 -14.92
C PHE A 377 16.55 3.29 -15.24
N ASP A 378 15.89 2.30 -14.63
CA ASP A 378 14.46 2.05 -14.82
C ASP A 378 13.60 3.21 -14.28
N GLY A 379 14.04 3.88 -13.21
CA GLY A 379 13.40 5.09 -12.68
C GLY A 379 13.49 6.28 -13.62
N CYS A 380 14.63 6.50 -14.27
CA CYS A 380 14.78 7.53 -15.32
C CYS A 380 13.88 7.24 -16.51
N LEU A 381 13.83 5.98 -16.98
CA LEU A 381 12.95 5.60 -18.08
C LEU A 381 11.47 5.78 -17.71
N LEU A 382 11.06 5.36 -16.52
CA LEU A 382 9.70 5.55 -16.04
C LEU A 382 9.32 7.03 -16.02
N TYR A 383 10.18 7.89 -15.46
CA TYR A 383 9.90 9.32 -15.35
C TYR A 383 9.91 10.02 -16.71
N TYR A 384 10.82 9.60 -17.60
CA TYR A 384 10.87 10.11 -18.97
C TYR A 384 9.61 9.74 -19.76
N LEU A 385 9.13 8.49 -19.67
CA LEU A 385 7.90 8.07 -20.33
C LEU A 385 6.66 8.78 -19.78
N ASP A 386 6.60 9.01 -18.46
CA ASP A 386 5.53 9.78 -17.80
C ASP A 386 5.45 11.19 -18.39
N LYS A 387 6.60 11.83 -18.61
CA LYS A 387 6.66 13.23 -19.02
C LYS A 387 6.64 13.46 -20.54
N PHE A 388 7.38 12.66 -21.30
CA PHE A 388 7.63 12.88 -22.73
C PHE A 388 7.09 11.75 -23.63
N GLY A 389 6.57 10.67 -23.05
CA GLY A 389 6.20 9.48 -23.80
C GLY A 389 7.41 8.81 -24.45
N VAL A 390 7.21 8.15 -25.59
CA VAL A 390 8.23 7.32 -26.27
C VAL A 390 9.13 8.11 -27.23
N GLN A 391 9.07 9.44 -27.21
CA GLN A 391 9.85 10.27 -28.13
C GLN A 391 11.35 10.06 -27.89
N GLU A 392 12.12 9.81 -28.95
CA GLU A 392 13.58 9.64 -28.90
C GLU A 392 14.07 8.62 -27.84
N ILE A 393 13.30 7.55 -27.61
CA ILE A 393 13.56 6.60 -26.51
C ILE A 393 14.95 5.95 -26.59
N ASP A 394 15.45 5.64 -27.79
CA ASP A 394 16.79 5.05 -27.96
C ASP A 394 17.88 5.97 -27.39
N ARG A 395 17.79 7.29 -27.68
CA ARG A 395 18.71 8.29 -27.14
C ARG A 395 18.55 8.46 -25.62
N ALA A 396 17.33 8.36 -25.11
CA ALA A 396 17.07 8.37 -23.67
C ALA A 396 17.70 7.17 -22.96
N ILE A 397 17.59 5.96 -23.54
CA ILE A 397 18.24 4.74 -23.02
C ILE A 397 19.75 4.93 -22.95
N GLU A 398 20.38 5.40 -24.02
CA GLU A 398 21.83 5.67 -24.03
C GLU A 398 22.24 6.66 -22.95
N LYS A 399 21.52 7.79 -22.85
CA LYS A 399 21.81 8.84 -21.86
C LYS A 399 21.67 8.34 -20.42
N PHE A 400 20.58 7.65 -20.12
CA PHE A 400 20.32 7.12 -18.79
C PHE A 400 21.23 5.96 -18.44
N PHE A 401 21.66 5.17 -19.43
CA PHE A 401 22.66 4.12 -19.25
C PHE A 401 23.99 4.73 -18.79
N ILE A 402 24.52 5.73 -19.51
CA ILE A 402 25.78 6.39 -19.12
C ILE A 402 25.67 7.00 -17.72
N TRP A 403 24.59 7.75 -17.46
CA TRP A 403 24.41 8.40 -16.16
C TRP A 403 24.29 7.39 -15.01
N SER A 404 23.45 6.37 -15.13
CA SER A 404 23.23 5.41 -14.04
C SER A 404 24.41 4.45 -13.83
N TYR A 405 24.96 3.86 -14.91
CA TYR A 405 26.01 2.84 -14.79
C TYR A 405 27.41 3.39 -14.54
N SER A 406 27.62 4.69 -14.74
CA SER A 406 28.86 5.35 -14.29
C SER A 406 29.09 5.18 -12.78
N LEU A 407 28.01 5.16 -11.97
CA LEU A 407 28.07 4.88 -10.53
C LEU A 407 28.64 3.48 -10.27
N ARG A 408 28.21 2.48 -11.06
CA ARG A 408 28.66 1.09 -10.91
C ARG A 408 30.13 0.93 -11.25
N LEU A 409 30.58 1.59 -12.33
CA LEU A 409 31.96 1.52 -12.80
C LEU A 409 32.93 2.15 -11.80
N GLN A 410 32.52 3.23 -11.13
CA GLN A 410 33.39 4.05 -10.27
C GLN A 410 33.35 3.67 -8.77
N GLN A 411 32.60 2.64 -8.39
CA GLN A 411 32.50 2.19 -7.00
C GLN A 411 32.86 0.71 -6.88
N HIS A 412 33.60 0.33 -5.83
CA HIS A 412 33.82 -1.09 -5.49
C HIS A 412 32.52 -1.75 -5.01
N SER A 413 31.73 -1.05 -4.20
CA SER A 413 30.44 -1.50 -3.70
C SER A 413 29.43 -0.36 -3.78
N VAL A 414 28.32 -0.59 -4.49
CA VAL A 414 27.21 0.37 -4.55
C VAL A 414 26.25 0.04 -3.41
N LYS A 415 26.13 0.98 -2.46
CA LYS A 415 25.15 0.91 -1.38
C LYS A 415 23.94 1.76 -1.73
N LEU A 416 22.86 1.59 -0.97
CA LEU A 416 21.66 2.42 -1.10
C LEU A 416 21.96 3.92 -0.98
N ALA A 417 22.84 4.31 -0.04
CA ALA A 417 23.27 5.70 0.10
C ALA A 417 24.07 6.21 -1.12
N SER A 418 24.84 5.33 -1.78
CA SER A 418 25.55 5.68 -3.02
C SER A 418 24.55 6.01 -4.14
N MET A 419 23.51 5.20 -4.30
CA MET A 419 22.44 5.43 -5.27
C MET A 419 21.70 6.75 -5.01
N ASP A 420 21.35 6.99 -3.75
CA ASP A 420 20.62 8.18 -3.32
C ASP A 420 21.43 9.46 -3.56
N ASN A 421 22.70 9.48 -3.12
CA ASN A 421 23.58 10.62 -3.34
C ASN A 421 23.84 10.86 -4.85
N HIS A 422 23.92 9.79 -5.65
CA HIS A 422 24.06 9.90 -7.11
C HIS A 422 22.84 10.57 -7.75
N ALA A 423 21.63 10.17 -7.35
CA ALA A 423 20.39 10.77 -7.83
C ALA A 423 20.27 12.26 -7.49
N LEU A 424 20.83 12.67 -6.34
CA LEU A 424 20.87 14.06 -5.87
C LEU A 424 22.02 14.90 -6.46
N GLY A 425 22.95 14.29 -7.21
CA GLY A 425 24.17 14.96 -7.66
C GLY A 425 25.16 15.29 -6.52
N GLU A 426 24.99 14.67 -5.36
CA GLU A 426 25.80 14.89 -4.15
C GLU A 426 26.98 13.90 -4.05
N MET A 427 27.54 13.48 -5.19
CA MET A 427 28.75 12.67 -5.24
C MET A 427 29.92 13.52 -5.74
N PRO A 428 30.72 14.14 -4.82
CA PRO A 428 31.75 15.10 -5.19
C PRO A 428 32.78 14.55 -6.18
N LEU A 429 33.09 13.25 -6.09
CA LEU A 429 34.05 12.57 -6.95
C LEU A 429 33.50 12.27 -8.36
N LEU A 430 32.18 12.21 -8.53
CA LEU A 430 31.55 11.88 -9.80
C LEU A 430 31.11 13.13 -10.59
N GLN A 431 30.95 14.28 -9.93
CA GLN A 431 30.49 15.56 -10.53
C GLN A 431 29.24 15.41 -11.41
N GLN A 432 28.29 14.58 -11.01
CA GLN A 432 27.14 14.23 -11.85
C GLN A 432 25.94 15.13 -11.64
N ALA A 433 25.23 15.35 -12.73
CA ALA A 433 24.00 16.11 -12.77
C ALA A 433 22.87 15.40 -12.01
N PRO A 434 22.04 16.12 -11.23
CA PRO A 434 20.86 15.57 -10.55
C PRO A 434 19.74 15.32 -11.57
N PHE A 435 19.83 14.23 -12.33
CA PHE A 435 18.99 13.96 -13.51
C PHE A 435 17.49 14.03 -13.23
N PHE A 436 17.03 13.53 -12.08
CA PHE A 436 15.61 13.59 -11.72
C PHE A 436 15.12 15.03 -11.55
N LYS A 437 15.92 15.90 -10.93
CA LYS A 437 15.59 17.31 -10.77
C LYS A 437 15.62 18.06 -12.09
N LEU A 438 16.67 17.85 -12.89
CA LEU A 438 16.76 18.45 -14.23
C LEU A 438 15.62 17.97 -15.14
N MET A 439 15.21 16.71 -15.01
CA MET A 439 14.06 16.16 -15.74
C MET A 439 12.74 16.75 -15.27
N GLN A 440 12.61 17.14 -14.00
CA GLN A 440 11.48 17.90 -13.51
C GLN A 440 11.36 19.26 -14.20
N GLU A 441 12.49 19.95 -14.39
CA GLU A 441 12.56 21.30 -14.93
C GLU A 441 12.43 21.33 -16.46
N ALA A 442 12.91 20.29 -17.16
CA ALA A 442 12.94 20.23 -18.62
C ALA A 442 11.54 20.29 -19.26
N LEU A 443 11.36 21.10 -20.31
CA LEU A 443 10.10 21.15 -21.06
C LEU A 443 10.15 20.32 -22.35
N ARG A 444 11.35 19.93 -22.79
CA ARG A 444 11.59 19.15 -24.01
C ARG A 444 12.67 18.07 -23.81
N PRO A 445 12.60 16.94 -24.53
CA PRO A 445 13.65 15.91 -24.52
C PRO A 445 15.07 16.44 -24.78
N ALA A 446 15.21 17.42 -25.68
CA ALA A 446 16.51 18.00 -26.04
C ALA A 446 17.27 18.58 -24.83
N GLU A 447 16.56 19.13 -23.84
CA GLU A 447 17.17 19.67 -22.62
C GLU A 447 17.83 18.55 -21.79
N ILE A 448 17.19 17.38 -21.72
CA ILE A 448 17.77 16.18 -21.06
C ILE A 448 19.02 15.70 -21.78
N PHE A 449 18.97 15.63 -23.11
CA PHE A 449 20.09 15.13 -23.90
C PHE A 449 21.29 16.07 -23.86
N SER A 450 21.05 17.37 -23.67
CA SER A 450 22.08 18.41 -23.55
C SER A 450 22.85 18.38 -22.21
N ILE A 451 22.34 17.67 -21.20
CA ILE A 451 23.00 17.59 -19.89
C ILE A 451 24.39 16.97 -20.05
N PRO A 452 25.49 17.68 -19.68
CA PRO A 452 26.83 17.12 -19.82
C PRO A 452 27.02 15.93 -18.86
N LEU A 453 27.62 14.85 -19.36
CA LEU A 453 27.99 13.69 -18.57
C LEU A 453 29.52 13.54 -18.61
N PRO A 454 30.22 13.51 -17.46
CA PRO A 454 31.66 13.39 -17.44
C PRO A 454 32.12 12.00 -17.87
N GLU A 455 33.31 11.93 -18.45
CA GLU A 455 34.01 10.66 -18.71
C GLU A 455 34.36 9.94 -17.40
N VAL A 456 34.36 8.60 -17.45
CA VAL A 456 34.76 7.75 -16.34
C VAL A 456 36.27 7.70 -16.25
N LYS A 457 36.85 8.31 -15.20
CA LYS A 457 38.31 8.38 -15.01
C LYS A 457 38.91 7.19 -14.27
N GLU A 458 38.16 6.58 -13.35
CA GLU A 458 38.64 5.48 -12.52
C GLU A 458 37.66 4.29 -12.55
N LEU A 459 38.19 3.10 -12.82
CA LEU A 459 37.43 1.84 -12.80
C LEU A 459 37.65 1.09 -11.48
N LYS A 460 36.59 0.98 -10.68
CA LYS A 460 36.59 0.28 -9.39
C LYS A 460 35.60 -0.88 -9.34
N GLY A 461 34.62 -0.90 -10.25
CA GLY A 461 33.64 -1.97 -10.36
C GLY A 461 34.28 -3.30 -10.81
N THR A 462 33.78 -4.41 -10.28
CA THR A 462 34.18 -5.76 -10.68
C THR A 462 33.05 -6.48 -11.39
N LYS A 463 33.36 -7.42 -12.30
CA LYS A 463 32.36 -8.15 -13.11
C LYS A 463 31.49 -7.23 -13.97
N VAL A 464 32.11 -6.22 -14.56
CA VAL A 464 31.45 -5.14 -15.32
C VAL A 464 32.13 -4.94 -16.69
N GLU A 465 32.86 -5.93 -17.18
CA GLU A 465 33.70 -5.84 -18.38
C GLU A 465 32.85 -5.52 -19.62
N GLU A 466 31.65 -6.10 -19.71
CA GLU A 466 30.70 -5.81 -20.79
C GLU A 466 30.14 -4.37 -20.72
N ILE A 467 29.97 -3.83 -19.51
CA ILE A 467 29.55 -2.44 -19.30
C ILE A 467 30.70 -1.49 -19.68
N GLN A 468 31.94 -1.83 -19.32
CA GLN A 468 33.13 -1.05 -19.69
C GLN A 468 33.30 -0.94 -21.20
N LYS A 469 33.16 -2.07 -21.94
CA LYS A 469 33.21 -2.07 -23.41
C LYS A 469 32.17 -1.14 -24.04
N LEU A 470 30.94 -1.12 -23.50
CA LEU A 470 29.92 -0.20 -23.96
C LEU A 470 30.29 1.27 -23.70
N PHE A 471 30.85 1.58 -22.53
CA PHE A 471 31.32 2.94 -22.25
C PHE A 471 32.46 3.37 -23.18
N GLN A 472 33.37 2.45 -23.55
CA GLN A 472 34.43 2.72 -24.53
C GLN A 472 33.86 2.98 -25.93
N GLN A 473 32.91 2.14 -26.37
CA GLN A 473 32.22 2.32 -27.65
C GLN A 473 31.48 3.66 -27.72
N LEU A 474 30.99 4.16 -26.58
CA LEU A 474 30.27 5.43 -26.46
C LEU A 474 31.18 6.62 -26.17
N HIS A 475 32.50 6.42 -26.10
CA HIS A 475 33.50 7.45 -25.81
C HIS A 475 33.31 8.12 -24.43
N TYR A 476 32.82 7.38 -23.43
CA TYR A 476 32.73 7.82 -22.02
C TYR A 476 33.77 7.13 -21.12
N LEU A 477 34.64 6.31 -21.69
CA LEU A 477 35.76 5.66 -21.03
C LEU A 477 36.91 5.61 -22.05
N PRO A 478 38.09 6.17 -21.74
CA PRO A 478 39.23 6.20 -22.66
C PRO A 478 39.80 4.81 -22.99
#